data_AF-A0A8J3CJ69-F1
#
_entry.id   AF-A0A8J3CJ69-F1
#
_cell.length_a   1.000
_cell.length_b   1.000
_cell.length_c   1.000
_cell.angle_alpha   90.00
_cell.angle_beta   90.00
_cell.angle_gamma   90.00
#
_symmetry.space_group_name_H-M   'P 1'
#
loop_
_entity.id
_entity.type
_entity.pdbx_description
1 polymer ?
#
loop_
_entity_poly.entity_id
_entity_poly.type
_entity_poly.pdbx_seq_one_letter_code
_entity_poly.pdbx_strand_id
1 'polypeptide(L)'
;MYVQGVLTRKVPAITEELCGTGFSKSLVSSLCVNLDAQVKVFTNRHLDGEYPVLMVDAMYINARNHDDRVVSRAALTMSAVRSDCYREIVGLEIDNGENAFTWKEAFTRLKARGLKGVQLVCKIAYPACIHSHRRAPQLLRTCPHENYDTPASSLFLLPSLNFTH
;
A
#
# COMPACT_ATOMS: atom_id res chain seq x y z
N MET A 1 -9.40 19.03 5.89
CA MET A 1 -8.16 19.29 6.64
C MET A 1 -7.35 18.03 6.96
N TYR A 2 -7.75 17.17 7.91
CA TYR A 2 -6.90 16.01 8.29
C TYR A 2 -6.68 15.00 7.16
N VAL A 3 -7.75 14.63 6.42
CA VAL A 3 -7.69 13.78 5.22
C VAL A 3 -6.85 14.40 4.09
N GLN A 4 -6.69 15.72 4.09
CA GLN A 4 -5.84 16.46 3.14
C GLN A 4 -4.39 16.59 3.63
N GLY A 5 -3.99 15.87 4.69
CA GLY A 5 -2.62 15.83 5.20
C GLY A 5 -2.27 16.95 6.18
N VAL A 6 -3.25 17.71 6.68
CA VAL A 6 -2.99 18.70 7.74
C VAL A 6 -2.73 17.98 9.06
N LEU A 7 -1.52 18.16 9.61
CA LEU A 7 -1.15 17.60 10.92
C LEU A 7 -2.15 18.04 11.99
N THR A 8 -2.58 17.12 12.87
CA THR A 8 -3.52 17.41 13.97
C THR A 8 -3.10 18.60 14.82
N ARG A 9 -1.78 18.81 15.01
CA ARG A 9 -1.24 19.95 15.75
C ARG A 9 -1.42 21.32 15.06
N LYS A 10 -1.61 21.33 13.73
CA LYS A 10 -1.83 22.55 12.94
C LYS A 10 -3.32 22.88 12.77
N VAL A 11 -4.21 21.91 12.99
CA VAL A 11 -5.66 22.10 12.88
C VAL A 11 -6.19 23.23 13.78
N PRO A 12 -5.80 23.34 15.08
CA PRO A 12 -6.31 24.39 15.97
C PRO A 12 -6.02 25.80 15.46
N ALA A 13 -4.79 26.05 15.01
CA ALA A 13 -4.36 27.37 14.53
C ALA A 13 -5.13 27.79 13.26
N ILE A 14 -5.35 26.84 12.34
CA ILE A 14 -6.08 27.10 11.10
C ILE A 14 -7.58 27.33 11.38
N THR A 15 -8.18 26.60 12.32
CA THR A 15 -9.60 26.79 12.65
C THR A 15 -9.85 28.07 13.44
N GLU A 16 -8.87 28.51 14.23
CA GLU A 16 -8.91 29.79 14.92
C GLU A 16 -8.82 30.96 13.93
N GLU A 17 -7.93 30.86 12.95
CA GLU A 17 -7.77 31.87 11.90
C GLU A 17 -8.98 31.95 10.94
N LEU A 18 -9.59 30.81 10.59
CA LEU A 18 -10.70 30.76 9.63
C LEU A 18 -12.09 30.92 10.25
N CYS A 19 -12.29 30.42 11.48
CA CYS A 19 -13.61 30.30 12.11
C CYS A 19 -13.71 30.98 13.48
N GLY A 20 -12.66 31.69 13.93
CA GLY A 20 -12.64 32.37 15.23
C GLY A 20 -12.76 31.45 16.44
N THR A 21 -12.61 30.13 16.24
CA THR A 21 -12.80 29.11 17.27
C THR A 21 -11.71 28.03 17.12
N GLY A 22 -10.96 27.80 18.20
CA GLY A 22 -9.91 26.77 18.24
C GLY A 22 -10.49 25.43 18.68
N PHE A 23 -10.30 24.38 17.87
CA PHE A 23 -10.59 23.01 18.31
C PHE A 23 -9.37 22.41 19.02
N SER A 24 -9.57 21.72 20.13
CA SER A 24 -8.45 21.10 20.86
C SER A 24 -7.86 19.91 20.10
N LYS A 25 -6.56 19.64 20.33
CA LYS A 25 -5.90 18.43 19.81
C LYS A 25 -6.65 17.15 20.19
N SER A 26 -7.16 17.07 21.42
CA SER A 26 -7.90 15.91 21.91
C SER A 26 -9.20 15.70 21.14
N LEU A 27 -9.95 16.77 20.83
CA LEU A 27 -11.16 16.69 20.03
C LEU A 27 -10.90 16.23 18.59
N VAL A 28 -9.85 16.76 17.95
CA VAL A 28 -9.43 16.31 16.61
C VAL A 28 -9.01 14.84 16.65
N SER A 29 -8.29 14.42 17.69
CA SER A 29 -7.90 13.02 17.87
C SER A 29 -9.10 12.10 18.09
N SER A 30 -10.10 12.52 18.88
CA SER A 30 -11.33 11.78 19.10
C SER A 30 -12.14 11.63 17.81
N LEU A 31 -12.19 12.66 16.96
CA LEU A 31 -12.81 12.57 15.63
C LEU A 31 -12.07 11.58 14.72
N CYS A 32 -10.74 11.45 14.85
CA CYS A 32 -9.95 10.48 14.11
C CYS A 32 -10.23 9.01 14.52
N VAL A 33 -10.70 8.74 15.74
CA VAL A 33 -11.06 7.36 16.15
C VAL A 33 -12.15 6.78 15.23
N ASN A 34 -13.09 7.62 14.78
CA ASN A 34 -14.13 7.18 13.83
C ASN A 34 -13.54 6.86 12.44
N LEU A 35 -12.41 7.47 12.07
CA LEU A 35 -11.70 7.14 10.83
C LEU A 35 -11.03 5.77 10.94
N ASP A 36 -10.46 5.41 12.09
CA ASP A 36 -9.83 4.09 12.28
C ASP A 36 -10.84 2.95 12.07
N ALA A 37 -12.08 3.12 12.55
CA ALA A 37 -13.15 2.16 12.31
C ALA A 37 -13.46 2.03 10.80
N GLN A 38 -13.54 3.16 10.09
CA GLN A 38 -13.78 3.16 8.64
C GLN A 38 -12.62 2.53 7.86
N VAL A 39 -11.38 2.83 8.24
CA VAL A 39 -10.18 2.21 7.66
C VAL A 39 -10.20 0.70 7.89
N LYS A 40 -10.54 0.24 9.09
CA LYS A 40 -10.67 -1.20 9.37
C LYS A 40 -11.75 -1.86 8.51
N VAL A 41 -12.91 -1.22 8.35
CA VAL A 41 -13.97 -1.73 7.47
C VAL A 41 -13.47 -1.79 6.03
N PHE A 42 -12.82 -0.74 5.55
CA PHE A 42 -12.27 -0.68 4.20
C PHE A 42 -11.20 -1.74 3.93
N THR A 43 -10.23 -1.90 4.84
CA THR A 43 -9.13 -2.85 4.69
C THR A 43 -9.57 -4.31 4.85
N ASN A 44 -10.73 -4.58 5.47
CA ASN A 44 -11.28 -5.93 5.63
C ASN A 44 -12.50 -6.23 4.76
N ARG A 45 -12.96 -5.28 3.94
CA ARG A 45 -14.14 -5.49 3.07
C ARG A 45 -13.93 -6.67 2.13
N HIS A 46 -15.02 -7.35 1.81
CA HIS A 46 -15.04 -8.38 0.78
C HIS A 46 -14.75 -7.78 -0.61
N LEU A 47 -14.12 -8.58 -1.47
CA LEU A 47 -13.77 -8.22 -2.84
C LEU A 47 -14.63 -9.05 -3.79
N ASP A 48 -15.66 -8.41 -4.35
CA ASP A 48 -16.56 -9.05 -5.30
C ASP A 48 -16.03 -8.93 -6.73
N GLY A 49 -16.16 -10.01 -7.50
CA GLY A 49 -15.83 -10.05 -8.92
C GLY A 49 -14.39 -10.51 -9.23
N GLU A 50 -13.99 -10.29 -10.48
CA GLU A 50 -12.67 -10.69 -11.00
C GLU A 50 -11.77 -9.47 -11.14
N TYR A 51 -10.50 -9.62 -10.77
CA TYR A 51 -9.50 -8.55 -10.75
C TYR A 51 -8.30 -8.90 -11.65
N PRO A 52 -8.43 -8.79 -12.99
CA PRO A 52 -7.40 -9.22 -13.94
C PRO A 52 -6.04 -8.57 -13.73
N VAL A 53 -5.99 -7.34 -13.21
CA VAL A 53 -4.73 -6.61 -13.00
C VAL A 53 -4.60 -6.16 -11.56
N LEU A 54 -3.49 -6.51 -10.93
CA LEU A 54 -3.09 -6.03 -9.60
C LEU A 54 -1.83 -5.17 -9.73
N MET A 55 -1.85 -3.98 -9.16
CA MET A 55 -0.70 -3.10 -9.07
C MET A 55 -0.28 -2.98 -7.60
N VAL A 56 1.02 -3.10 -7.36
CA VAL A 56 1.60 -3.04 -6.01
C VAL A 56 2.67 -1.97 -5.93
N ASP A 57 2.74 -1.31 -4.79
CA ASP A 57 3.73 -0.28 -4.47
C ASP A 57 4.09 -0.35 -2.99
N ALA A 58 5.29 0.11 -2.62
CA ALA A 58 5.76 0.16 -1.25
C ALA A 58 6.42 1.53 -0.99
N MET A 59 5.93 2.23 0.04
CA MET A 59 6.51 3.50 0.48
C MET A 59 7.03 3.35 1.91
N TYR A 60 8.26 3.80 2.14
CA TYR A 60 8.79 3.86 3.51
C TYR A 60 8.29 5.11 4.22
N ILE A 61 7.67 4.91 5.38
CA ILE A 61 7.18 5.97 6.26
C ILE A 61 7.88 5.90 7.61
N ASN A 62 8.24 7.06 8.16
CA ASN A 62 8.78 7.15 9.51
C ASN A 62 7.62 7.16 10.51
N ALA A 63 7.49 6.08 11.27
CA ALA A 63 6.47 5.92 12.31
C ALA A 63 7.13 5.83 13.69
N ARG A 64 6.43 6.30 14.72
CA ARG A 64 6.89 6.20 16.10
C ARG A 64 6.35 4.91 16.71
N ASN A 65 7.24 4.07 17.23
CA ASN A 65 6.88 2.84 17.93
C ASN A 65 6.38 3.11 19.35
N HIS A 66 5.84 2.07 19.99
CA HIS A 66 5.39 2.11 21.38
C HIS A 66 6.49 2.54 22.36
N ASP A 67 7.76 2.26 22.04
CA ASP A 67 8.93 2.63 22.86
C ASP A 67 9.47 4.05 22.52
N ASP A 68 8.63 4.92 21.94
CA ASP A 68 8.93 6.30 21.53
C ASP A 68 10.03 6.48 20.45
N ARG A 69 10.57 5.37 19.93
CA ARG A 69 11.57 5.39 18.84
C ARG A 69 10.93 5.58 17.48
N VAL A 70 11.53 6.43 16.65
CA VAL A 70 11.17 6.57 15.24
C VAL A 70 11.80 5.43 14.46
N VAL A 71 10.97 4.64 13.78
CA VAL A 71 11.39 3.53 12.92
C VAL A 71 10.83 3.72 11.51
N SER A 72 11.61 3.31 10.52
CA SER A 72 11.13 3.24 9.15
C SER A 72 10.22 2.01 8.99
N ARG A 73 9.02 2.19 8.45
CA ARG A 73 8.04 1.14 8.18
C ARG A 73 7.70 1.14 6.69
N ALA A 74 7.47 -0.02 6.12
CA ALA A 74 6.99 -0.16 4.75
C ALA A 74 5.45 -0.09 4.76
N ALA A 75 4.88 0.90 4.07
CA ALA A 75 3.48 0.98 3.73
C ALA A 75 3.28 0.34 2.35
N LEU A 76 2.73 -0.87 2.34
CA LEU A 76 2.43 -1.63 1.13
C LEU A 76 1.04 -1.26 0.64
N THR A 77 0.96 -0.80 -0.60
CA THR A 77 -0.32 -0.45 -1.23
C THR A 77 -0.60 -1.39 -2.40
N MET A 78 -1.86 -1.81 -2.50
CA MET A 78 -2.34 -2.72 -3.54
C MET A 78 -3.58 -2.11 -4.16
N SER A 79 -3.51 -1.82 -5.47
CA SER A 79 -4.65 -1.36 -6.26
C SER A 79 -4.94 -2.35 -7.36
N ALA A 80 -6.20 -2.70 -7.58
CA ALA A 80 -6.58 -3.64 -8.62
C ALA A 80 -7.55 -3.00 -9.62
N VAL A 81 -7.53 -3.52 -10.85
CA VAL A 81 -8.50 -3.19 -11.89
C VAL A 81 -9.46 -4.36 -11.99
N ARG A 82 -10.74 -4.09 -11.80
CA ARG A 82 -11.83 -5.08 -11.93
C ARG A 82 -12.17 -5.31 -13.40
N SER A 83 -12.88 -6.39 -13.70
CA SER A 83 -13.33 -6.74 -15.05
C SER A 83 -14.15 -5.66 -15.77
N ASP A 84 -14.80 -4.75 -15.03
CA ASP A 84 -15.50 -3.58 -15.57
C ASP A 84 -14.59 -2.36 -15.79
N CYS A 85 -13.27 -2.55 -15.76
CA CYS A 85 -12.24 -1.53 -15.90
C CYS A 85 -12.20 -0.49 -14.77
N TYR A 86 -12.92 -0.71 -13.66
CA TYR A 86 -12.82 0.16 -12.49
C TYR A 86 -11.56 -0.15 -11.69
N ARG A 87 -10.76 0.88 -11.39
CA ARG A 87 -9.57 0.77 -10.52
C ARG A 87 -9.93 1.15 -9.09
N GLU A 88 -9.58 0.29 -8.14
CA GLU A 88 -9.78 0.55 -6.72
C GLU A 88 -8.58 0.11 -5.87
N ILE A 89 -8.42 0.73 -4.70
CA ILE A 89 -7.47 0.24 -3.70
C ILE A 89 -8.08 -0.99 -3.04
N VAL A 90 -7.41 -2.12 -3.16
CA VAL A 90 -7.85 -3.40 -2.60
C VAL A 90 -7.14 -3.70 -1.29
N GLY A 91 -5.95 -3.15 -1.03
CA GLY A 91 -5.22 -3.40 0.20
C GLY A 91 -4.26 -2.29 0.60
N LEU A 92 -4.06 -2.15 1.91
CA LEU A 92 -3.06 -1.32 2.54
C LEU A 92 -2.55 -2.06 3.77
N GLU A 93 -1.26 -2.35 3.83
CA GLU A 93 -0.62 -3.02 4.96
C GLU A 93 0.61 -2.23 5.41
N ILE A 94 0.88 -2.18 6.71
CA ILE A 94 2.08 -1.52 7.27
C ILE A 94 2.91 -2.58 7.99
N ASP A 95 4.16 -2.75 7.57
CA ASP A 95 5.08 -3.72 8.16
C ASP A 95 6.47 -3.09 8.39
N ASN A 96 7.37 -3.83 9.03
CA ASN A 96 8.73 -3.46 9.35
C ASN A 96 9.66 -3.40 8.11
N GLY A 97 9.22 -3.92 6.96
CA GLY A 97 9.98 -3.83 5.73
C GLY A 97 9.28 -4.45 4.52
N GLU A 98 9.84 -4.21 3.35
CA GLU A 98 9.40 -4.84 2.11
C GLU A 98 10.18 -6.14 1.89
N ASN A 99 9.57 -7.29 2.23
CA ASN A 99 10.19 -8.60 2.02
C ASN A 99 9.16 -9.62 1.51
N ALA A 100 9.66 -10.80 1.09
CA ALA A 100 8.84 -11.87 0.53
C ALA A 100 7.73 -12.33 1.48
N PHE A 101 8.02 -12.39 2.77
CA PHE A 101 7.08 -12.84 3.79
C PHE A 101 5.93 -11.84 3.95
N THR A 102 6.23 -10.55 4.09
CA THR A 102 5.22 -9.50 4.21
C THR A 102 4.30 -9.46 2.98
N TRP A 103 4.85 -9.55 1.77
CA TRP A 103 4.03 -9.62 0.55
C TRP A 103 3.17 -10.88 0.49
N LYS A 104 3.71 -12.03 0.89
CA LYS A 104 2.95 -13.29 0.96
C LYS A 104 1.76 -13.15 1.91
N GLU A 105 1.96 -12.56 3.09
CA GLU A 105 0.87 -12.31 4.04
C GLU A 105 -0.17 -11.35 3.45
N ALA A 106 0.26 -10.24 2.85
CA ALA A 106 -0.65 -9.29 2.19
C ALA A 106 -1.51 -9.95 1.11
N PHE A 107 -0.90 -10.75 0.23
CA PHE A 107 -1.64 -11.48 -0.81
C PHE A 107 -2.54 -12.57 -0.23
N THR A 108 -2.13 -13.23 0.86
CA THR A 108 -2.96 -14.22 1.56
C THR A 108 -4.22 -13.55 2.14
N ARG A 109 -4.08 -12.36 2.72
CA ARG A 109 -5.21 -11.57 3.22
C ARG A 109 -6.14 -11.14 2.08
N LEU A 110 -5.60 -10.71 0.93
CA LEU A 110 -6.41 -10.37 -0.23
C LEU A 110 -7.18 -11.59 -0.78
N LYS A 111 -6.55 -12.76 -0.87
CA LYS A 111 -7.22 -14.02 -1.25
C LYS A 111 -8.35 -14.36 -0.29
N ALA A 112 -8.09 -14.30 1.02
CA ALA A 112 -9.11 -14.55 2.05
C ALA A 112 -10.30 -13.59 1.95
N ARG A 113 -10.06 -12.36 1.46
CA ARG A 113 -11.10 -11.36 1.20
C ARG A 113 -11.86 -11.53 -0.11
N GLY A 114 -11.49 -12.50 -0.95
CA GLY A 114 -12.18 -12.79 -2.22
C GLY A 114 -11.44 -12.35 -3.48
N LEU A 115 -10.19 -11.88 -3.40
CA LEU A 115 -9.42 -11.53 -4.60
C LEU A 115 -9.20 -12.77 -5.48
N LYS A 116 -9.72 -12.72 -6.71
CA LYS A 116 -9.61 -13.78 -7.72
C LYS A 116 -9.48 -13.22 -9.13
N GLY A 117 -9.08 -14.08 -10.06
CA GLY A 117 -8.96 -13.72 -11.48
C GLY A 117 -7.74 -12.91 -11.85
N VAL A 118 -6.73 -12.82 -10.98
CA VAL A 118 -5.51 -12.05 -11.23
C VAL A 118 -4.70 -12.70 -12.35
N GLN A 119 -4.49 -11.96 -13.44
CA GLN A 119 -3.72 -12.38 -14.62
C GLN A 119 -2.38 -11.65 -14.71
N LEU A 120 -2.31 -10.43 -14.20
CA LEU A 120 -1.12 -9.58 -14.24
C LEU A 120 -0.88 -8.90 -12.89
N VAL A 121 0.36 -8.96 -12.40
CA VAL A 121 0.81 -8.20 -11.23
C VAL A 121 1.91 -7.23 -11.67
N CYS A 122 1.72 -5.94 -11.42
CA CYS A 122 2.67 -4.88 -11.75
C CYS A 122 3.21 -4.22 -10.50
N LYS A 123 4.54 -4.22 -10.30
CA LYS A 123 5.17 -3.36 -9.29
C LYS A 123 5.42 -1.99 -9.91
N ILE A 124 4.88 -0.94 -9.30
CA ILE A 124 5.21 0.44 -9.68
C ILE A 124 6.52 0.78 -8.98
N ALA A 125 7.54 1.16 -9.74
CA ALA A 125 8.82 1.64 -9.21
C ALA A 125 9.02 3.09 -9.66
N TYR A 126 9.30 3.98 -8.73
CA TYR A 126 9.61 5.37 -9.06
C TYR A 126 11.02 5.49 -9.65
N PRO A 127 11.25 6.41 -10.61
CA PRO A 127 12.51 6.53 -11.35
C PRO A 127 13.74 6.95 -10.52
N ALA A 128 13.60 7.26 -9.23
CA ALA A 128 14.76 7.53 -8.35
C ALA A 128 15.67 6.29 -8.16
N CYS A 129 15.17 5.07 -8.41
CA CYS A 129 15.99 3.86 -8.44
C CYS A 129 16.85 3.72 -9.72
N ILE A 130 16.69 4.60 -10.72
CA ILE A 130 17.43 4.54 -11.99
C ILE A 130 18.85 5.13 -11.87
N HIS A 131 19.14 5.92 -10.84
CA HIS A 131 20.47 6.52 -10.67
C HIS A 131 21.57 5.51 -10.25
N SER A 132 21.20 4.31 -9.78
CA SER A 132 22.15 3.26 -9.40
C SER A 132 22.34 2.16 -10.47
N HIS A 133 21.59 2.17 -11.59
CA HIS A 133 21.73 1.19 -12.67
C HIS A 133 21.73 1.88 -14.04
N ARG A 134 22.84 2.54 -14.37
CA ARG A 134 23.18 2.94 -15.74
C ARG A 134 23.57 1.71 -16.56
N ARG A 135 22.59 0.89 -16.96
CA ARG A 135 22.61 -0.01 -18.14
C ARG A 135 21.40 -0.95 -18.08
N ALA A 136 20.28 -0.51 -18.62
CA ALA A 136 19.33 -1.35 -19.36
C ALA A 136 18.15 -0.51 -19.85
N PRO A 137 18.09 -0.15 -21.15
CA PRO A 137 16.87 0.30 -21.78
C PRO A 137 16.11 -0.94 -22.25
N GLN A 138 15.02 -1.31 -21.58
CA GLN A 138 13.90 -2.08 -22.14
C GLN A 138 12.84 -2.28 -21.04
N LEU A 139 11.90 -1.33 -20.97
CA LEU A 139 10.70 -1.47 -20.16
C LEU A 139 9.66 -2.25 -20.97
N LEU A 140 9.12 -3.30 -20.36
CA LEU A 140 8.08 -4.23 -20.83
C LEU A 140 8.48 -5.29 -21.87
N ARG A 141 8.57 -6.54 -21.40
CA ARG A 141 7.75 -7.68 -21.84
C ARG A 141 7.86 -8.81 -20.81
N THR A 142 6.73 -9.46 -20.53
CA THR A 142 6.65 -10.79 -19.90
C THR A 142 7.54 -11.80 -20.63
N CYS A 143 7.91 -12.92 -19.99
CA CYS A 143 8.10 -14.30 -20.53
C CYS A 143 9.12 -15.09 -19.66
N PRO A 144 9.43 -16.36 -19.97
CA PRO A 144 8.98 -17.57 -19.29
C PRO A 144 10.14 -18.25 -18.52
N HIS A 145 9.83 -19.38 -17.90
CA HIS A 145 10.74 -20.44 -17.42
C HIS A 145 12.25 -20.26 -17.70
N GLU A 146 13.04 -20.20 -16.61
CA GLU A 146 14.46 -20.60 -16.43
C GLU A 146 15.38 -19.61 -15.69
N ASN A 147 15.96 -20.19 -14.63
CA ASN A 147 17.26 -19.99 -14.03
C ASN A 147 17.51 -18.84 -13.04
N TYR A 148 17.76 -19.31 -11.82
CA TYR A 148 18.15 -18.62 -10.60
C TYR A 148 19.60 -18.15 -10.69
N ASP A 149 19.83 -16.86 -10.42
CA ASP A 149 20.91 -16.33 -9.58
C ASP A 149 21.10 -14.83 -9.84
N THR A 150 20.58 -13.96 -8.97
CA THR A 150 21.06 -12.56 -8.78
C THR A 150 20.48 -11.94 -7.50
N PRO A 151 21.18 -10.99 -6.85
CA PRO A 151 20.98 -10.64 -5.45
C PRO A 151 19.81 -9.65 -5.21
N ALA A 152 19.30 -9.71 -3.99
CA ALA A 152 18.09 -9.02 -3.51
C ALA A 152 18.10 -7.50 -3.70
N SER A 153 17.35 -7.02 -4.69
CA SER A 153 16.72 -5.67 -4.75
C SER A 153 15.86 -5.46 -6.00
N SER A 154 15.83 -6.42 -6.92
CA SER A 154 15.01 -6.38 -8.13
C SER A 154 14.41 -7.76 -8.40
N LEU A 155 13.13 -7.78 -8.80
CA LEU A 155 12.30 -8.95 -9.11
C LEU A 155 11.95 -9.85 -7.92
N PHE A 156 10.77 -9.63 -7.33
CA PHE A 156 9.98 -10.73 -6.80
C PHE A 156 9.03 -11.22 -7.89
N LEU A 157 9.47 -12.24 -8.65
CA LEU A 157 8.53 -13.22 -9.19
C LEU A 157 8.15 -14.10 -8.01
N LEU A 158 6.89 -14.03 -7.55
CA LEU A 158 6.34 -15.03 -6.63
C LEU A 158 6.06 -16.29 -7.45
N PRO A 159 6.86 -17.35 -7.37
CA PRO A 159 6.49 -18.60 -7.97
C PRO A 159 5.34 -19.15 -7.11
N SER A 160 4.23 -19.51 -7.74
CA SER A 160 3.13 -20.27 -7.11
C SER A 160 2.30 -19.56 -6.03
N LEU A 161 1.71 -18.40 -6.35
CA LEU A 161 0.35 -18.14 -5.85
C LEU A 161 -0.60 -18.60 -6.96
N ASN A 162 -0.98 -19.88 -6.97
CA ASN A 162 -2.10 -20.33 -7.79
C ASN A 162 -3.34 -19.51 -7.38
N PHE A 163 -3.72 -18.56 -8.22
CA PHE A 163 -4.97 -17.79 -8.12
C PHE A 163 -6.10 -18.47 -8.94
N THR A 164 -5.87 -19.70 -9.39
CA THR A 164 -6.81 -20.54 -10.11
C THR A 164 -7.41 -21.60 -9.17
N HIS A 165 -8.59 -21.32 -8.64
CA HIS A 165 -9.83 -22.03 -8.98
C HIS A 165 -11.03 -21.32 -8.34
#